data_AF-A0A855XRZ3-F1
#
_entry.id   AF-A0A855XRZ3-F1
#
_cell.length_a   1.000
_cell.length_b   1.000
_cell.length_c   1.000
_cell.angle_alpha   90.00
_cell.angle_beta   90.00
_cell.angle_gamma   90.00
#
_symmetry.space_group_name_H-M   'P 1'
#
loop_
_entity.id
_entity.type
_entity.pdbx_description
1 polymer ?
#
loop_
_entity_poly.entity_id
_entity_poly.type
_entity_poly.pdbx_seq_one_letter_code
_entity_poly.pdbx_strand_id
1 'polypeptide(L)'
;MRRMTLLFLVFILSLGAAGQAMAYTTADLGEGIIKDPALENGLKLILNKPVDSPLTSSDLEQLNVVDLSNAGIQSLSGLEYATNLTHLRLYGNEIDDLTPLAHLTQLREVDVRNNYITSIDALADLKDLGRLYISNNSISSIEVVRGFNRLHTFHASGNQITSLSALADADDLQWLEISNNAITDLTPLANKRNLKQLNVANNHIHTLDVLADLPNTLQKLNVAGNEISDLMPLDHMTRLQALDFSGNQVQHLAPLEDLVGLKELNAESNQIYDLEPLHQLSKLEVLKLSNNQVWDLTPIAGFTFTRNSSANTKTITDISASTSLSSGTQTSVSEPEPAGLTVQNNYLDVASGSDTMRLLNQMNVREQKRTPQGNFQRLVEGSTTAYVGDRAYALETAPFIDEGRTYVPLRFVSEQLNASVNWNPDTQEVQIVQNGTVVRWTVGNKQVLVDDTLAINDAPLLMKDGKAFVPVRFISEQFNTTVAYIGSSKTILIFENKAQAENVQP
;
A
#
# COMPACT_ATOMS: atom_id res chain seq x y z
N MET A 1 30.42 -4.42 -76.03
CA MET A 1 29.15 -3.66 -76.23
C MET A 1 28.23 -4.53 -77.09
N ARG A 2 26.92 -4.73 -76.86
CA ARG A 2 25.95 -4.33 -75.81
C ARG A 2 25.33 -5.65 -75.25
N ARG A 3 24.98 -5.90 -73.97
CA ARG A 3 24.22 -5.21 -72.91
C ARG A 3 22.73 -5.68 -72.84
N MET A 4 22.34 -6.30 -71.71
CA MET A 4 20.97 -6.57 -71.20
C MET A 4 20.11 -7.61 -71.96
N THR A 5 19.09 -8.25 -71.35
CA THR A 5 18.55 -8.15 -69.96
C THR A 5 18.68 -9.53 -69.24
N LEU A 6 17.82 -10.12 -68.37
CA LEU A 6 16.48 -9.84 -67.78
C LEU A 6 16.46 -10.20 -66.26
N LEU A 7 15.38 -10.76 -65.71
CA LEU A 7 15.09 -10.89 -64.26
C LEU A 7 14.50 -12.28 -63.88
N PHE A 8 14.65 -12.64 -62.61
CA PHE A 8 13.80 -13.53 -61.77
C PHE A 8 13.38 -14.93 -62.26
N LEU A 9 13.68 -15.94 -61.41
CA LEU A 9 12.60 -16.64 -60.68
C LEU A 9 13.11 -17.15 -59.32
N VAL A 10 12.30 -17.00 -58.27
CA VAL A 10 12.49 -17.69 -56.98
C VAL A 10 11.63 -18.95 -56.99
N PHE A 11 12.15 -20.06 -56.47
CA PHE A 11 11.33 -21.25 -56.23
C PHE A 11 11.55 -21.76 -54.81
N ILE A 12 10.57 -21.54 -53.93
CA ILE A 12 10.51 -22.13 -52.60
C ILE A 12 9.82 -23.48 -52.74
N LEU A 13 10.46 -24.54 -52.24
CA LEU A 13 9.85 -25.86 -52.09
C LEU A 13 10.12 -26.37 -50.69
N SER A 14 9.10 -26.31 -49.84
CA SER A 14 9.11 -26.86 -48.49
C SER A 14 8.55 -28.28 -48.50
N LEU A 15 9.12 -29.18 -47.68
CA LEU A 15 8.44 -30.21 -46.89
C LEU A 15 9.48 -31.02 -46.07
N GLY A 16 9.04 -31.67 -44.99
CA GLY A 16 9.76 -32.81 -44.39
C GLY A 16 10.50 -32.54 -43.08
N ALA A 17 9.78 -32.63 -41.96
CA ALA A 17 10.28 -32.47 -40.60
C ALA A 17 11.48 -33.37 -40.23
N ALA A 18 12.58 -32.75 -39.79
CA ALA A 18 13.45 -33.22 -38.72
C ALA A 18 14.37 -32.07 -38.26
N GLY A 19 13.98 -31.37 -37.20
CA GLY A 19 14.82 -30.33 -36.57
C GLY A 19 16.00 -30.94 -35.82
N GLN A 20 17.02 -31.39 -36.54
CA GLN A 20 18.29 -31.81 -35.94
C GLN A 20 18.95 -30.63 -35.26
N ALA A 21 19.60 -30.85 -34.12
CA ALA A 21 20.41 -29.84 -33.47
C ALA A 21 21.51 -29.37 -34.45
N MET A 22 21.47 -28.10 -34.82
CA MET A 22 22.55 -27.47 -35.59
C MET A 22 23.82 -27.52 -34.74
N ALA A 23 24.83 -28.23 -35.20
CA ALA A 23 26.11 -28.30 -34.52
C ALA A 23 26.81 -26.93 -34.64
N TYR A 24 26.83 -26.17 -33.54
CA TYR A 24 27.58 -24.91 -33.40
C TYR A 24 29.08 -25.20 -33.34
N THR A 25 29.66 -25.70 -34.43
CA THR A 25 31.08 -26.01 -34.57
C THR A 25 31.71 -25.29 -35.76
N THR A 26 31.40 -24.00 -35.90
CA THR A 26 32.35 -23.04 -36.50
C THR A 26 33.25 -22.53 -35.38
N ALA A 27 34.53 -22.93 -35.39
CA ALA A 27 35.52 -22.33 -34.51
C ALA A 27 35.70 -20.87 -34.93
N ASP A 28 35.17 -19.94 -34.13
CA ASP A 28 35.10 -18.53 -34.50
C ASP A 28 36.50 -17.88 -34.48
N LEU A 29 36.84 -17.19 -35.57
CA LEU A 29 38.19 -16.71 -35.86
C LEU A 29 38.16 -15.21 -36.21
N GLY A 30 37.88 -14.39 -35.20
CA GLY A 30 38.48 -13.05 -35.12
C GLY A 30 37.55 -11.86 -35.01
N GLU A 31 36.22 -12.03 -35.02
CA GLU A 31 35.30 -10.96 -34.62
C GLU A 31 34.87 -11.13 -33.16
N GLY A 32 34.63 -10.02 -32.46
CA GLY A 32 34.18 -10.05 -31.07
C GLY A 32 32.79 -10.66 -30.96
N ILE A 33 32.65 -11.76 -30.21
CA ILE A 33 31.36 -12.45 -30.00
C ILE A 33 30.41 -11.54 -29.22
N ILE A 34 30.90 -10.95 -28.12
CA ILE A 34 30.18 -9.91 -27.39
C ILE A 34 30.16 -8.62 -28.23
N LYS A 35 28.98 -8.01 -28.40
CA LYS A 35 28.83 -6.76 -29.18
C LYS A 35 28.86 -5.48 -28.34
N ASP A 36 28.54 -5.59 -27.05
CA ASP A 36 28.53 -4.48 -26.10
C ASP A 36 29.90 -4.33 -25.40
N PRO A 37 30.59 -3.17 -25.49
CA PRO A 37 31.89 -2.98 -24.88
C PRO A 37 31.89 -2.98 -23.34
N ALA A 38 30.79 -2.58 -22.69
CA ALA A 38 30.69 -2.61 -21.22
C ALA A 38 30.55 -4.06 -20.74
N LEU A 39 29.72 -4.85 -21.44
CA LEU A 39 29.57 -6.29 -21.20
C LEU A 39 30.88 -7.03 -21.46
N GLU A 40 31.57 -6.78 -22.58
CA GLU A 40 32.82 -7.49 -22.88
C GLU A 40 33.91 -7.19 -21.84
N ASN A 41 34.08 -5.92 -21.46
CA ASN A 41 35.05 -5.54 -20.42
C ASN A 41 34.66 -6.09 -19.04
N GLY A 42 33.38 -6.10 -18.69
CA GLY A 42 32.87 -6.70 -17.46
C GLY A 42 33.14 -8.21 -17.38
N LEU A 43 32.83 -8.94 -18.45
CA LEU A 43 33.09 -10.38 -18.54
C LEU A 43 34.60 -10.69 -18.57
N LYS A 44 35.43 -9.85 -19.21
CA LYS A 44 36.90 -9.95 -19.13
C LYS A 44 37.42 -9.82 -17.71
N LEU A 45 36.87 -8.90 -16.91
CA LEU A 45 37.24 -8.76 -15.49
C LEU A 45 36.84 -9.99 -14.68
N ILE A 46 35.62 -10.52 -14.87
CA ILE A 46 35.14 -11.74 -14.20
C ILE A 46 36.02 -12.97 -14.54
N LEU A 47 36.45 -13.09 -15.81
CA LEU A 47 37.27 -14.18 -16.33
C LEU A 47 38.79 -13.95 -16.16
N ASN A 48 39.21 -12.83 -15.54
CA ASN A 48 40.61 -12.42 -15.40
C ASN A 48 41.39 -12.43 -16.74
N LYS A 49 40.77 -11.91 -17.80
CA LYS A 49 41.28 -11.84 -19.17
C LYS A 49 41.92 -10.47 -19.47
N PRO A 50 42.99 -10.41 -20.29
CA PRO A 50 43.49 -9.15 -20.83
C PRO A 50 42.43 -8.37 -21.62
N VAL A 51 42.48 -7.04 -21.53
CA VAL A 51 41.56 -6.13 -22.24
C VAL A 51 41.63 -6.34 -23.76
N ASP A 52 42.85 -6.48 -24.29
CA ASP A 52 43.11 -6.57 -25.74
C ASP A 52 42.83 -7.97 -26.35
N SER A 53 42.53 -8.98 -25.53
CA SER A 53 42.18 -10.33 -26.03
C SER A 53 40.66 -10.48 -26.13
N PRO A 54 40.08 -10.79 -27.30
CA PRO A 54 38.64 -11.00 -27.43
C PRO A 54 38.17 -12.24 -26.65
N LEU A 55 36.93 -12.21 -26.17
CA LEU A 55 36.30 -13.37 -25.52
C LEU A 55 35.83 -14.41 -26.55
N THR A 56 36.09 -15.68 -26.28
CA THR A 56 35.59 -16.81 -27.08
C THR A 56 34.39 -17.48 -26.41
N SER A 57 33.60 -18.27 -27.15
CA SER A 57 32.48 -19.02 -26.57
C SER A 57 32.91 -19.95 -25.42
N SER A 58 34.08 -20.59 -25.54
CA SER A 58 34.64 -21.45 -24.49
C SER A 58 35.12 -20.66 -23.24
N ASP A 59 35.33 -19.35 -23.36
CA ASP A 59 35.54 -18.48 -22.20
C ASP A 59 34.22 -18.15 -21.51
N LEU A 60 33.14 -18.01 -22.28
CA LEU A 60 31.80 -17.73 -21.76
C LEU A 60 31.17 -18.97 -21.11
N GLU A 61 31.47 -20.18 -21.60
CA GLU A 61 31.11 -21.45 -20.95
C GLU A 61 31.66 -21.60 -19.52
N GLN A 62 32.69 -20.84 -19.13
CA GLN A 62 33.25 -20.86 -17.77
C GLN A 62 32.47 -19.97 -16.78
N LEU A 63 31.53 -19.15 -17.27
CA LEU A 63 30.71 -18.27 -16.45
C LEU A 63 29.61 -19.06 -15.72
N ASN A 64 29.60 -18.97 -14.39
CA ASN A 64 28.54 -19.57 -13.55
C ASN A 64 27.75 -18.54 -12.74
N VAL A 65 28.38 -17.43 -12.37
CA VAL A 65 27.77 -16.26 -11.72
C VAL A 65 28.32 -15.01 -12.42
N VAL A 66 27.44 -14.11 -12.86
CA VAL A 66 27.80 -12.81 -13.45
C VAL A 66 27.05 -11.72 -12.69
N ASP A 67 27.77 -10.70 -12.26
CA ASP A 67 27.20 -9.48 -11.67
C ASP A 67 27.88 -8.27 -12.33
N LEU A 68 27.13 -7.60 -13.21
CA LEU A 68 27.54 -6.41 -13.96
C LEU A 68 26.50 -5.30 -13.78
N SER A 69 26.05 -5.15 -12.53
CA SER A 69 25.10 -4.13 -12.12
C SER A 69 25.72 -2.72 -12.20
N ASN A 70 25.01 -1.75 -12.80
CA ASN A 70 25.45 -0.37 -13.05
C ASN A 70 26.68 -0.25 -13.97
N ALA A 71 26.81 -1.13 -14.97
CA ALA A 71 27.93 -1.16 -15.90
C ALA A 71 27.73 -0.29 -17.16
N GLY A 72 26.50 0.15 -17.46
CA GLY A 72 26.16 0.86 -18.70
C GLY A 72 26.00 -0.06 -19.91
N ILE A 73 25.57 -1.31 -19.68
CA ILE A 73 25.31 -2.31 -20.73
C ILE A 73 24.01 -1.97 -21.45
N GLN A 74 24.03 -1.97 -22.77
CA GLN A 74 22.87 -1.80 -23.64
C GLN A 74 22.47 -3.11 -24.33
N SER A 75 23.42 -3.99 -24.68
CA SER A 75 23.13 -5.25 -25.37
C SER A 75 23.73 -6.48 -24.68
N LEU A 76 22.94 -7.55 -24.60
CA LEU A 76 23.37 -8.87 -24.12
C LEU A 76 23.88 -9.79 -25.24
N SER A 77 24.00 -9.30 -26.48
CA SER A 77 24.44 -10.13 -27.62
C SER A 77 25.85 -10.68 -27.40
N GLY A 78 25.96 -12.01 -27.54
CA GLY A 78 27.12 -12.82 -27.21
C GLY A 78 27.00 -13.54 -25.86
N LEU A 79 26.09 -13.15 -24.96
CA LEU A 79 25.90 -13.84 -23.67
C LEU A 79 25.20 -15.21 -23.81
N GLU A 80 24.58 -15.49 -24.96
CA GLU A 80 23.93 -16.77 -25.27
C GLU A 80 24.86 -18.00 -25.22
N TYR A 81 26.19 -17.79 -25.28
CA TYR A 81 27.19 -18.86 -25.13
C TYR A 81 27.51 -19.21 -23.66
N ALA A 82 27.03 -18.42 -22.68
CA ALA A 82 27.28 -18.66 -21.26
C ALA A 82 26.39 -19.77 -20.66
N THR A 83 26.38 -20.95 -21.29
CA THR A 83 25.42 -22.03 -21.04
C THR A 83 25.44 -22.63 -19.62
N ASN A 84 26.51 -22.42 -18.85
CA ASN A 84 26.65 -22.85 -17.45
C ASN A 84 26.25 -21.77 -16.41
N LEU A 85 25.70 -20.64 -16.87
CA LEU A 85 25.31 -19.51 -16.03
C LEU A 85 24.09 -19.87 -15.16
N THR A 86 24.21 -19.65 -13.85
CA THR A 86 23.15 -19.94 -12.86
C THR A 86 22.62 -18.69 -12.17
N HIS A 87 23.41 -17.62 -12.10
CA HIS A 87 23.01 -16.35 -11.48
C HIS A 87 23.50 -15.21 -12.37
N LEU A 88 22.60 -14.32 -12.77
CA LEU A 88 22.90 -13.15 -13.60
C LEU A 88 22.29 -11.90 -12.97
N ARG A 89 23.13 -10.91 -12.65
CA ARG A 89 22.69 -9.57 -12.21
C ARG A 89 23.19 -8.48 -13.16
N LEU A 90 22.24 -7.66 -13.57
CA LEU A 90 22.34 -6.61 -14.55
C LEU A 90 21.50 -5.40 -14.10
N TYR A 91 21.32 -5.22 -12.79
CA TYR A 91 20.59 -4.09 -12.20
C TYR A 91 21.16 -2.75 -12.72
N GLY A 92 20.30 -1.78 -13.05
CA GLY A 92 20.75 -0.41 -13.33
C GLY A 92 21.55 -0.29 -14.63
N ASN A 93 21.11 -0.95 -15.70
CA ASN A 93 21.71 -0.88 -17.03
C ASN A 93 20.68 -0.31 -18.04
N GLU A 94 21.00 -0.35 -19.32
CA GLU A 94 20.22 0.25 -20.41
C GLU A 94 19.64 -0.82 -21.36
N ILE A 95 19.40 -2.03 -20.84
CA ILE A 95 18.99 -3.20 -21.63
C ILE A 95 17.50 -3.15 -21.96
N ASP A 96 17.12 -3.48 -23.20
CA ASP A 96 15.74 -3.70 -23.64
C ASP A 96 15.46 -5.16 -24.08
N ASP A 97 16.41 -5.81 -24.76
CA ASP A 97 16.31 -7.19 -25.25
C ASP A 97 16.91 -8.25 -24.32
N LEU A 98 16.10 -9.26 -23.98
CA LEU A 98 16.49 -10.44 -23.20
C LEU A 98 16.67 -11.72 -24.06
N THR A 99 16.51 -11.65 -25.38
CA THR A 99 16.62 -12.81 -26.30
C THR A 99 17.92 -13.63 -26.12
N PRO A 100 19.11 -13.03 -25.87
CA PRO A 100 20.33 -13.79 -25.58
C PRO A 100 20.25 -14.73 -24.37
N LEU A 101 19.30 -14.54 -23.45
CA LEU A 101 19.12 -15.39 -22.27
C LEU A 101 18.26 -16.64 -22.53
N ALA A 102 17.57 -16.72 -23.68
CA ALA A 102 16.45 -17.63 -23.88
C ALA A 102 16.76 -19.13 -23.77
N HIS A 103 18.02 -19.53 -23.92
CA HIS A 103 18.45 -20.94 -23.84
C HIS A 103 19.40 -21.22 -22.67
N LEU A 104 19.63 -20.24 -21.78
CA LEU A 104 20.48 -20.36 -20.58
C LEU A 104 19.74 -21.09 -19.43
N THR A 105 19.21 -22.27 -19.74
CA THR A 105 18.28 -23.06 -18.90
C THR A 105 18.80 -23.48 -17.52
N GLN A 106 20.07 -23.24 -17.20
CA GLN A 106 20.63 -23.42 -15.86
C GLN A 106 20.37 -22.24 -14.91
N LEU A 107 19.87 -21.10 -15.40
CA LEU A 107 19.58 -19.90 -14.62
C LEU A 107 18.59 -20.19 -13.48
N ARG A 108 19.01 -19.78 -12.27
CA ARG A 108 18.28 -19.87 -10.99
C ARG A 108 17.92 -18.49 -10.45
N GLU A 109 18.72 -17.48 -10.81
CA GLU A 109 18.50 -16.08 -10.50
C GLU A 109 18.75 -15.20 -11.73
N VAL A 110 17.78 -14.35 -12.05
CA VAL A 110 17.92 -13.26 -13.03
C VAL A 110 17.48 -11.96 -12.35
N ASP A 111 18.38 -10.99 -12.29
CA ASP A 111 18.11 -9.62 -11.84
C ASP A 111 18.41 -8.62 -12.96
N VAL A 112 17.35 -8.00 -13.47
CA VAL A 112 17.36 -7.01 -14.54
C VAL A 112 16.55 -5.76 -14.15
N ARG A 113 16.51 -5.45 -12.84
CA ARG A 113 15.83 -4.26 -12.30
C ARG A 113 16.44 -2.96 -12.81
N ASN A 114 15.64 -1.90 -12.95
CA ASN A 114 16.07 -0.60 -13.50
C ASN A 114 16.77 -0.77 -14.87
N ASN A 115 16.00 -1.16 -15.87
CA ASN A 115 16.39 -1.28 -17.27
C ASN A 115 15.24 -0.74 -18.16
N TYR A 116 15.27 -0.99 -19.48
CA TYR A 116 14.26 -0.55 -20.44
C TYR A 116 13.41 -1.71 -21.00
N ILE A 117 13.31 -2.81 -20.25
CA ILE A 117 12.67 -4.05 -20.71
C ILE A 117 11.15 -3.88 -20.81
N THR A 118 10.56 -4.39 -21.89
CA THR A 118 9.11 -4.34 -22.14
C THR A 118 8.44 -5.72 -22.18
N SER A 119 9.20 -6.79 -22.44
CA SER A 119 8.75 -8.17 -22.36
C SER A 119 9.82 -9.08 -21.74
N ILE A 120 9.36 -10.12 -21.05
CA ILE A 120 10.16 -11.21 -20.50
C ILE A 120 9.88 -12.56 -21.18
N ASP A 121 9.17 -12.57 -22.31
CA ASP A 121 8.78 -13.79 -23.03
C ASP A 121 9.99 -14.63 -23.50
N ALA A 122 11.14 -13.98 -23.73
CA ALA A 122 12.42 -14.65 -24.01
C ALA A 122 12.82 -15.66 -22.91
N LEU A 123 12.38 -15.45 -21.66
CA LEU A 123 12.75 -16.31 -20.54
C LEU A 123 11.95 -17.63 -20.47
N ALA A 124 11.05 -17.92 -21.41
CA ALA A 124 10.08 -19.01 -21.33
C ALA A 124 10.64 -20.44 -21.11
N ASP A 125 11.87 -20.72 -21.55
CA ASP A 125 12.51 -22.02 -21.33
C ASP A 125 13.24 -22.13 -19.98
N LEU A 126 13.35 -21.03 -19.20
CA LEU A 126 13.99 -20.98 -17.87
C LEU A 126 13.10 -21.58 -16.76
N LYS A 127 12.56 -22.78 -17.00
CA LYS A 127 11.56 -23.49 -16.16
C LYS A 127 12.03 -23.85 -14.74
N ASP A 128 13.32 -23.64 -14.49
CA ASP A 128 14.08 -24.03 -13.31
C ASP A 128 14.57 -22.81 -12.49
N LEU A 129 14.13 -21.60 -12.90
CA LEU A 129 14.38 -20.30 -12.29
C LEU A 129 13.63 -20.16 -10.95
N GLY A 130 14.36 -19.78 -9.88
CA GLY A 130 13.81 -19.65 -8.52
C GLY A 130 13.65 -18.21 -8.03
N ARG A 131 14.44 -17.28 -8.57
CA ARG A 131 14.44 -15.85 -8.25
C ARG A 131 14.41 -15.01 -9.52
N LEU A 132 13.41 -14.13 -9.64
CA LEU A 132 13.28 -13.22 -10.78
C LEU A 132 13.02 -11.79 -10.29
N TYR A 133 13.90 -10.87 -10.66
CA TYR A 133 13.83 -9.46 -10.32
C TYR A 133 13.77 -8.61 -11.59
N ILE A 134 12.61 -8.01 -11.84
CA ILE A 134 12.26 -7.23 -13.04
C ILE A 134 11.64 -5.86 -12.69
N SER A 135 11.64 -5.47 -11.42
CA SER A 135 11.14 -4.17 -10.95
C SER A 135 11.77 -2.97 -11.67
N ASN A 136 11.01 -1.88 -11.82
CA ASN A 136 11.41 -0.65 -12.50
C ASN A 136 11.81 -0.91 -13.97
N ASN A 137 10.82 -1.34 -14.76
CA ASN A 137 10.90 -1.56 -16.21
C ASN A 137 9.57 -1.09 -16.85
N SER A 138 9.24 -1.52 -18.07
CA SER A 138 7.95 -1.23 -18.73
C SER A 138 7.21 -2.50 -19.14
N ILE A 139 7.24 -3.52 -18.28
CA ILE A 139 6.65 -4.83 -18.52
C ILE A 139 5.16 -4.80 -18.17
N SER A 140 4.30 -5.24 -19.08
CA SER A 140 2.84 -5.33 -18.88
C SER A 140 2.31 -6.77 -18.78
N SER A 141 3.01 -7.74 -19.39
CA SER A 141 2.68 -9.16 -19.34
C SER A 141 3.69 -9.94 -18.50
N ILE A 142 3.19 -10.86 -17.68
CA ILE A 142 3.99 -11.81 -16.91
C ILE A 142 3.58 -13.28 -17.16
N GLU A 143 2.78 -13.57 -18.18
CA GLU A 143 2.21 -14.92 -18.41
C GLU A 143 3.28 -16.02 -18.60
N VAL A 144 4.50 -15.66 -19.00
CA VAL A 144 5.68 -16.54 -19.02
C VAL A 144 5.98 -17.18 -17.66
N VAL A 145 5.62 -16.51 -16.55
CA VAL A 145 5.89 -16.95 -15.18
C VAL A 145 5.21 -18.28 -14.83
N ARG A 146 4.13 -18.64 -15.53
CA ARG A 146 3.50 -19.98 -15.42
C ARG A 146 4.47 -21.13 -15.66
N GLY A 147 5.55 -20.90 -16.41
CA GLY A 147 6.59 -21.90 -16.68
C GLY A 147 7.62 -22.08 -15.56
N PHE A 148 7.69 -21.18 -14.58
CA PHE A 148 8.77 -21.15 -13.58
C PHE A 148 8.42 -21.98 -12.34
N ASN A 149 8.46 -23.31 -12.49
CA ASN A 149 8.10 -24.34 -11.49
C ASN A 149 8.91 -24.31 -10.17
N ARG A 150 9.83 -23.34 -10.01
CA ARG A 150 10.70 -23.15 -8.85
C ARG A 150 10.62 -21.75 -8.24
N LEU A 151 9.80 -20.87 -8.80
CA LEU A 151 9.77 -19.45 -8.45
C LEU A 151 9.29 -19.23 -7.02
N HIS A 152 10.24 -18.98 -6.12
CA HIS A 152 9.96 -18.68 -4.72
C HIS A 152 10.07 -17.18 -4.40
N THR A 153 10.72 -16.40 -5.26
CA THR A 153 10.96 -14.96 -5.07
C THR A 153 10.72 -14.21 -6.37
N PHE A 154 9.74 -13.30 -6.39
CA PHE A 154 9.38 -12.51 -7.57
C PHE A 154 9.24 -11.03 -7.20
N HIS A 155 10.04 -10.17 -7.86
CA HIS A 155 10.02 -8.72 -7.67
C HIS A 155 9.76 -8.04 -9.02
N ALA A 156 8.58 -7.46 -9.18
CA ALA A 156 8.10 -6.82 -10.41
C ALA A 156 7.45 -5.44 -10.14
N SER A 157 7.75 -4.81 -9.01
CA SER A 157 7.28 -3.46 -8.66
C SER A 157 7.67 -2.41 -9.70
N GLY A 158 6.88 -1.34 -9.91
CA GLY A 158 7.24 -0.29 -10.87
C GLY A 158 7.22 -0.79 -12.31
N ASN A 159 6.07 -1.29 -12.73
CA ASN A 159 5.81 -1.85 -14.06
C ASN A 159 4.36 -1.50 -14.49
N GLN A 160 3.85 -2.15 -15.53
CA GLN A 160 2.53 -1.90 -16.12
C GLN A 160 1.60 -3.13 -15.99
N ILE A 161 1.81 -3.94 -14.96
CA ILE A 161 1.13 -5.23 -14.78
C ILE A 161 -0.27 -4.98 -14.20
N THR A 162 -1.29 -5.60 -14.81
CA THR A 162 -2.70 -5.49 -14.38
C THR A 162 -3.26 -6.80 -13.82
N SER A 163 -2.61 -7.93 -14.09
CA SER A 163 -3.12 -9.27 -13.77
C SER A 163 -2.06 -10.15 -13.12
N LEU A 164 -2.46 -10.84 -12.06
CA LEU A 164 -1.65 -11.85 -11.38
C LEU A 164 -1.90 -13.28 -11.91
N SER A 165 -2.63 -13.44 -13.01
CA SER A 165 -3.11 -14.76 -13.50
C SER A 165 -1.97 -15.78 -13.69
N ALA A 166 -0.80 -15.31 -14.10
CA ALA A 166 0.42 -16.09 -14.27
C ALA A 166 0.96 -16.72 -12.97
N LEU A 167 0.62 -16.15 -11.82
CA LEU A 167 1.06 -16.62 -10.49
C LEU A 167 0.15 -17.70 -9.91
N ALA A 168 -0.97 -18.04 -10.56
CA ALA A 168 -1.96 -18.99 -10.05
C ALA A 168 -1.34 -20.34 -9.64
N ASP A 169 -0.37 -20.83 -10.42
CA ASP A 169 0.27 -22.15 -10.24
C ASP A 169 1.63 -22.07 -9.48
N ALA A 170 2.04 -20.88 -9.02
CA ALA A 170 3.34 -20.64 -8.37
C ALA A 170 3.34 -21.03 -6.87
N ASP A 171 3.15 -22.32 -6.56
CA ASP A 171 2.95 -22.80 -5.17
C ASP A 171 4.18 -22.67 -4.25
N ASP A 172 5.40 -22.63 -4.78
CA ASP A 172 6.65 -22.42 -4.02
C ASP A 172 6.88 -20.94 -3.61
N LEU A 173 6.02 -20.01 -4.07
CA LEU A 173 6.12 -18.56 -3.87
C LEU A 173 6.10 -18.17 -2.38
N GLN A 174 7.17 -17.49 -1.95
CA GLN A 174 7.42 -17.10 -0.55
C GLN A 174 7.54 -15.58 -0.38
N TRP A 175 8.07 -14.89 -1.40
CA TRP A 175 8.22 -13.44 -1.45
C TRP A 175 7.67 -12.90 -2.77
N LEU A 176 6.67 -12.02 -2.70
CA LEU A 176 6.09 -11.31 -3.84
C LEU A 176 6.13 -9.80 -3.62
N GLU A 177 6.81 -9.09 -4.51
CA GLU A 177 6.81 -7.63 -4.63
C GLU A 177 6.29 -7.23 -5.99
N ILE A 178 5.18 -6.50 -6.04
CA ILE A 178 4.57 -6.02 -7.28
C ILE A 178 3.84 -4.68 -7.09
N SER A 179 4.35 -3.88 -6.17
CA SER A 179 3.87 -2.52 -5.87
C SER A 179 4.11 -1.53 -7.02
N ASN A 180 3.32 -0.45 -7.11
CA ASN A 180 3.40 0.52 -8.22
C ASN A 180 3.15 -0.17 -9.57
N ASN A 181 1.94 -0.73 -9.69
CA ASN A 181 1.40 -1.40 -10.87
C ASN A 181 -0.10 -1.01 -10.99
N ALA A 182 -0.89 -1.70 -11.81
CA ALA A 182 -2.31 -1.44 -12.00
C ALA A 182 -3.18 -2.68 -11.68
N ILE A 183 -2.82 -3.41 -10.61
CA ILE A 183 -3.52 -4.62 -10.17
C ILE A 183 -4.79 -4.25 -9.39
N THR A 184 -5.89 -4.93 -9.69
CA THR A 184 -7.17 -4.83 -8.95
C THR A 184 -7.52 -6.13 -8.22
N ASP A 185 -7.13 -7.28 -8.77
CA ASP A 185 -7.50 -8.61 -8.30
C ASP A 185 -6.31 -9.40 -7.71
N LEU A 186 -6.48 -9.84 -6.47
CA LEU A 186 -5.51 -10.70 -5.77
C LEU A 186 -5.89 -12.19 -5.80
N THR A 187 -7.05 -12.57 -6.36
CA THR A 187 -7.55 -13.97 -6.40
C THR A 187 -6.52 -15.00 -6.89
N PRO A 188 -5.63 -14.73 -7.87
CA PRO A 188 -4.57 -15.66 -8.28
C PRO A 188 -3.55 -16.01 -7.17
N LEU A 189 -3.51 -15.25 -6.07
CA LEU A 189 -2.69 -15.55 -4.89
C LEU A 189 -3.37 -16.54 -3.93
N ALA A 190 -4.58 -17.04 -4.25
CA ALA A 190 -5.21 -18.12 -3.51
C ALA A 190 -4.28 -19.34 -3.37
N ASN A 191 -4.41 -20.04 -2.26
CA ASN A 191 -3.63 -21.26 -1.95
C ASN A 191 -2.10 -21.10 -1.96
N LYS A 192 -1.53 -19.88 -1.90
CA LYS A 192 -0.06 -19.67 -1.82
C LYS A 192 0.46 -19.99 -0.41
N ARG A 193 0.45 -21.27 -0.06
CA ARG A 193 0.70 -21.79 1.31
C ARG A 193 2.09 -21.53 1.86
N ASN A 194 3.03 -21.12 1.02
CA ASN A 194 4.39 -20.77 1.40
C ASN A 194 4.62 -19.26 1.56
N LEU A 195 3.63 -18.42 1.25
CA LEU A 195 3.78 -16.97 1.21
C LEU A 195 4.08 -16.41 2.61
N LYS A 196 5.25 -15.76 2.73
CA LYS A 196 5.75 -15.10 3.96
C LYS A 196 5.70 -13.60 3.82
N GLN A 197 5.76 -13.10 2.59
CA GLN A 197 5.82 -11.68 2.31
C GLN A 197 5.07 -11.30 1.04
N LEU A 198 4.19 -10.31 1.17
CA LEU A 198 3.40 -9.74 0.08
C LEU A 198 3.52 -8.21 0.10
N ASN A 199 3.92 -7.61 -1.02
CA ASN A 199 3.91 -6.17 -1.22
C ASN A 199 3.18 -5.85 -2.54
N VAL A 200 1.99 -5.27 -2.40
CA VAL A 200 1.09 -4.84 -3.48
C VAL A 200 0.72 -3.37 -3.32
N ALA A 201 1.55 -2.58 -2.64
CA ALA A 201 1.32 -1.16 -2.43
C ALA A 201 1.18 -0.37 -3.74
N ASN A 202 0.47 0.77 -3.73
CA ASN A 202 0.29 1.63 -4.91
C ASN A 202 -0.27 0.83 -6.11
N ASN A 203 -1.49 0.34 -5.95
CA ASN A 203 -2.29 -0.42 -6.91
C ASN A 203 -3.77 0.01 -6.76
N HIS A 204 -4.72 -0.74 -7.35
CA HIS A 204 -6.15 -0.45 -7.33
C HIS A 204 -6.95 -1.56 -6.62
N ILE A 205 -6.44 -2.05 -5.49
CA ILE A 205 -7.05 -3.16 -4.73
C ILE A 205 -8.10 -2.59 -3.78
N HIS A 206 -9.32 -3.13 -3.84
CA HIS A 206 -10.43 -2.73 -2.96
C HIS A 206 -10.71 -3.72 -1.81
N THR A 207 -10.33 -4.99 -1.97
CA THR A 207 -10.61 -6.06 -1.01
C THR A 207 -9.40 -6.96 -0.77
N LEU A 208 -9.36 -7.59 0.40
CA LEU A 208 -8.35 -8.55 0.84
C LEU A 208 -8.91 -9.98 0.97
N ASP A 209 -10.13 -10.27 0.50
CA ASP A 209 -10.83 -11.55 0.74
C ASP A 209 -9.97 -12.81 0.54
N VAL A 210 -9.15 -12.86 -0.52
CA VAL A 210 -8.25 -14.00 -0.81
C VAL A 210 -7.24 -14.30 0.32
N LEU A 211 -6.93 -13.30 1.16
CA LEU A 211 -6.05 -13.46 2.30
C LEU A 211 -6.69 -14.28 3.44
N ALA A 212 -8.03 -14.34 3.51
CA ALA A 212 -8.75 -15.20 4.46
C ALA A 212 -8.54 -16.70 4.19
N ASP A 213 -8.27 -17.08 2.95
CA ASP A 213 -7.98 -18.46 2.52
C ASP A 213 -6.48 -18.83 2.61
N LEU A 214 -5.60 -17.87 2.94
CA LEU A 214 -4.18 -18.17 3.15
C LEU A 214 -3.96 -18.83 4.52
N PRO A 215 -3.02 -19.78 4.64
CA PRO A 215 -2.58 -20.21 5.96
C PRO A 215 -1.87 -19.05 6.66
N ASN A 216 -1.89 -19.06 7.99
CA ASN A 216 -1.13 -18.15 8.84
C ASN A 216 0.40 -18.39 8.70
N THR A 217 0.98 -17.93 7.59
CA THR A 217 2.42 -17.98 7.24
C THR A 217 2.99 -16.61 6.93
N LEU A 218 2.13 -15.63 6.62
CA LEU A 218 2.50 -14.27 6.29
C LEU A 218 3.14 -13.56 7.51
N GLN A 219 4.26 -12.89 7.27
CA GLN A 219 5.08 -12.20 8.28
C GLN A 219 5.19 -10.70 7.99
N LYS A 220 5.11 -10.32 6.70
CA LYS A 220 5.12 -8.93 6.25
C LYS A 220 4.07 -8.72 5.16
N LEU A 221 3.18 -7.75 5.36
CA LEU A 221 2.16 -7.35 4.38
C LEU A 221 2.27 -5.85 4.11
N ASN A 222 2.30 -5.46 2.83
CA ASN A 222 2.20 -4.08 2.40
C ASN A 222 1.09 -3.93 1.35
N VAL A 223 0.05 -3.18 1.72
CA VAL A 223 -1.10 -2.83 0.89
C VAL A 223 -1.33 -1.31 0.89
N ALA A 224 -0.30 -0.52 1.24
CA ALA A 224 -0.37 0.94 1.27
C ALA A 224 -0.78 1.54 -0.10
N GLY A 225 -1.42 2.69 -0.13
CA GLY A 225 -1.82 3.35 -1.39
C GLY A 225 -2.76 2.50 -2.24
N ASN A 226 -3.84 2.02 -1.63
CA ASN A 226 -4.90 1.23 -2.29
C ASN A 226 -6.27 1.78 -1.84
N GLU A 227 -7.35 1.07 -2.13
CA GLU A 227 -8.73 1.50 -1.88
C GLU A 227 -9.44 0.56 -0.87
N ILE A 228 -8.69 -0.01 0.07
CA ILE A 228 -9.15 -0.98 1.06
C ILE A 228 -9.84 -0.27 2.23
N SER A 229 -11.00 -0.76 2.65
CA SER A 229 -11.73 -0.28 3.84
C SER A 229 -11.90 -1.34 4.93
N ASP A 230 -11.86 -2.63 4.58
CA ASP A 230 -11.98 -3.76 5.50
C ASP A 230 -10.64 -4.52 5.66
N LEU A 231 -10.36 -4.91 6.90
CA LEU A 231 -9.20 -5.72 7.30
C LEU A 231 -9.60 -7.10 7.85
N MET A 232 -10.90 -7.45 7.87
CA MET A 232 -11.40 -8.72 8.38
C MET A 232 -10.64 -9.97 7.84
N PRO A 233 -10.21 -10.02 6.57
CA PRO A 233 -9.39 -11.13 6.04
C PRO A 233 -7.99 -11.31 6.68
N LEU A 234 -7.58 -10.47 7.63
CA LEU A 234 -6.28 -10.54 8.32
C LEU A 234 -6.34 -11.12 9.74
N ASP A 235 -7.54 -11.35 10.29
CA ASP A 235 -7.80 -11.70 11.70
C ASP A 235 -6.95 -12.86 12.26
N HIS A 236 -6.82 -13.92 11.48
CA HIS A 236 -6.14 -15.16 11.82
C HIS A 236 -4.63 -15.10 11.58
N MET A 237 -4.08 -14.01 11.03
CA MET A 237 -2.67 -13.88 10.60
C MET A 237 -1.69 -13.60 11.75
N THR A 238 -1.83 -14.29 12.88
CA THR A 238 -1.08 -14.02 14.12
C THR A 238 0.45 -14.17 14.04
N ARG A 239 1.00 -14.60 12.90
CA ARG A 239 2.46 -14.54 12.59
C ARG A 239 2.92 -13.23 11.95
N LEU A 240 2.01 -12.33 11.61
CA LEU A 240 2.32 -11.02 11.02
C LEU A 240 3.16 -10.18 12.01
N GLN A 241 4.27 -9.63 11.52
CA GLN A 241 5.22 -8.82 12.30
C GLN A 241 5.30 -7.39 11.80
N ALA A 242 5.08 -7.16 10.50
CA ALA A 242 5.01 -5.83 9.90
C ALA A 242 3.80 -5.72 8.98
N LEU A 243 2.99 -4.69 9.18
CA LEU A 243 1.79 -4.38 8.40
C LEU A 243 1.81 -2.92 7.96
N ASP A 244 1.70 -2.69 6.65
CA ASP A 244 1.45 -1.37 6.08
C ASP A 244 0.13 -1.37 5.31
N PHE A 245 -0.81 -0.52 5.73
CA PHE A 245 -2.00 -0.16 4.95
C PHE A 245 -2.16 1.37 4.89
N SER A 246 -1.07 2.13 5.01
CA SER A 246 -1.14 3.59 4.95
C SER A 246 -1.69 4.11 3.60
N GLY A 247 -2.48 5.18 3.60
CA GLY A 247 -3.15 5.66 2.38
C GLY A 247 -4.23 4.70 1.89
N ASN A 248 -5.20 4.38 2.74
CA ASN A 248 -6.37 3.55 2.45
C ASN A 248 -7.62 4.18 3.11
N GLN A 249 -8.73 3.43 3.19
CA GLN A 249 -10.04 3.88 3.66
C GLN A 249 -10.47 3.19 4.97
N VAL A 250 -9.52 2.64 5.74
CA VAL A 250 -9.80 1.83 6.94
C VAL A 250 -10.30 2.70 8.10
N GLN A 251 -11.40 2.28 8.73
CA GLN A 251 -11.96 2.90 9.94
C GLN A 251 -11.80 2.04 11.21
N HIS A 252 -11.90 0.71 11.07
CA HIS A 252 -11.98 -0.22 12.20
C HIS A 252 -10.73 -1.10 12.29
N LEU A 253 -10.21 -1.28 13.51
CA LEU A 253 -9.01 -2.08 13.78
C LEU A 253 -9.28 -3.41 14.49
N ALA A 254 -10.56 -3.80 14.68
CA ALA A 254 -10.93 -5.05 15.35
C ALA A 254 -10.23 -6.32 14.77
N PRO A 255 -10.04 -6.47 13.44
CA PRO A 255 -9.29 -7.60 12.88
C PRO A 255 -7.80 -7.64 13.27
N LEU A 256 -7.25 -6.60 13.91
CA LEU A 256 -5.87 -6.58 14.37
C LEU A 256 -5.71 -7.02 15.84
N GLU A 257 -6.80 -7.26 16.57
CA GLU A 257 -6.79 -7.44 18.03
C GLU A 257 -5.92 -8.63 18.48
N ASP A 258 -6.05 -9.79 17.84
CA ASP A 258 -5.28 -10.99 18.16
C ASP A 258 -3.90 -11.05 17.47
N LEU A 259 -3.50 -10.02 16.72
CA LEU A 259 -2.21 -9.98 16.01
C LEU A 259 -1.02 -9.64 16.92
N VAL A 260 -0.97 -10.24 18.10
CA VAL A 260 0.04 -10.05 19.16
C VAL A 260 1.49 -10.39 18.76
N GLY A 261 1.74 -10.78 17.50
CA GLY A 261 3.06 -10.87 16.87
C GLY A 261 3.59 -9.55 16.29
N LEU A 262 2.72 -8.56 16.09
CA LEU A 262 2.99 -7.33 15.35
C LEU A 262 4.00 -6.43 16.08
N LYS A 263 4.97 -5.89 15.31
CA LYS A 263 6.07 -5.02 15.75
C LYS A 263 6.06 -3.67 15.05
N GLU A 264 5.68 -3.66 13.77
CA GLU A 264 5.57 -2.48 12.93
C GLU A 264 4.15 -2.39 12.37
N LEU A 265 3.43 -1.31 12.70
CA LEU A 265 2.12 -0.99 12.13
C LEU A 265 2.18 0.40 11.49
N ASN A 266 2.06 0.47 10.17
CA ASN A 266 1.86 1.72 9.46
C ASN A 266 0.42 1.83 8.95
N ALA A 267 -0.31 2.79 9.53
CA ALA A 267 -1.72 3.04 9.28
C ALA A 267 -1.98 4.53 9.01
N GLU A 268 -0.96 5.29 8.58
CA GLU A 268 -1.12 6.72 8.27
C GLU A 268 -2.12 6.96 7.13
N SER A 269 -2.75 8.13 7.08
CA SER A 269 -3.68 8.52 6.00
C SER A 269 -4.80 7.50 5.79
N ASN A 270 -5.56 7.26 6.86
CA ASN A 270 -6.75 6.40 6.92
C ASN A 270 -7.87 7.15 7.69
N GLN A 271 -8.90 6.45 8.13
CA GLN A 271 -10.09 7.01 8.79
C GLN A 271 -10.28 6.45 10.22
N ILE A 272 -9.20 5.99 10.85
CA ILE A 272 -9.22 5.34 12.17
C ILE A 272 -9.57 6.33 13.26
N TYR A 273 -10.57 6.00 14.09
CA TYR A 273 -10.95 6.81 15.27
C TYR A 273 -10.80 6.07 16.61
N ASP A 274 -10.68 4.73 16.58
CA ASP A 274 -10.63 3.86 17.76
C ASP A 274 -9.34 3.02 17.76
N LEU A 275 -8.67 2.98 18.92
CA LEU A 275 -7.43 2.23 19.16
C LEU A 275 -7.60 1.10 20.19
N GLU A 276 -8.81 0.89 20.75
CA GLU A 276 -9.05 -0.20 21.71
C GLU A 276 -8.63 -1.59 21.18
N PRO A 277 -8.85 -1.96 19.89
CA PRO A 277 -8.33 -3.22 19.37
C PRO A 277 -6.81 -3.39 19.46
N LEU A 278 -6.04 -2.28 19.51
CA LEU A 278 -4.59 -2.36 19.61
C LEU A 278 -4.09 -2.66 21.03
N HIS A 279 -4.92 -2.55 22.08
CA HIS A 279 -4.46 -2.47 23.48
C HIS A 279 -3.53 -3.62 23.94
N GLN A 280 -3.73 -4.83 23.42
CA GLN A 280 -2.93 -6.01 23.80
C GLN A 280 -1.67 -6.23 22.93
N LEU A 281 -1.43 -5.41 21.90
CA LEU A 281 -0.28 -5.51 20.98
C LEU A 281 1.05 -5.02 21.59
N SER A 282 1.36 -5.48 22.79
CA SER A 282 2.53 -5.12 23.62
C SER A 282 3.92 -5.35 22.99
N LYS A 283 4.02 -5.90 21.78
CA LYS A 283 5.26 -6.02 20.99
C LYS A 283 5.46 -4.89 19.97
N LEU A 284 4.53 -3.94 19.90
CA LEU A 284 4.54 -2.88 18.90
C LEU A 284 5.65 -1.86 19.18
N GLU A 285 6.74 -1.97 18.42
CA GLU A 285 7.94 -1.14 18.51
C GLU A 285 7.78 0.15 17.67
N VAL A 286 6.99 0.08 16.59
CA VAL A 286 6.64 1.19 15.69
C VAL A 286 5.14 1.18 15.37
N LEU A 287 4.49 2.33 15.58
CA LEU A 287 3.08 2.60 15.26
C LEU A 287 2.97 3.96 14.56
N LYS A 288 2.51 3.97 13.30
CA LYS A 288 2.27 5.23 12.58
C LYS A 288 0.78 5.45 12.35
N LEU A 289 0.27 6.58 12.84
CA LEU A 289 -1.16 6.94 12.87
C LEU A 289 -1.45 8.35 12.34
N SER A 290 -0.47 9.07 11.78
CA SER A 290 -0.69 10.42 11.22
C SER A 290 -1.84 10.45 10.20
N ASN A 291 -2.54 11.57 10.10
CA ASN A 291 -3.65 11.80 9.15
C ASN A 291 -4.84 10.82 9.34
N ASN A 292 -5.26 10.58 10.59
CA ASN A 292 -6.45 9.78 10.93
C ASN A 292 -7.51 10.62 11.69
N GLN A 293 -8.49 9.95 12.31
CA GLN A 293 -9.55 10.49 13.16
C GLN A 293 -9.35 10.18 14.66
N VAL A 294 -8.15 9.76 15.08
CA VAL A 294 -7.87 9.33 16.46
C VAL A 294 -8.05 10.49 17.44
N TRP A 295 -8.73 10.24 18.56
CA TRP A 295 -8.93 11.21 19.64
C TRP A 295 -8.27 10.80 20.97
N ASP A 296 -8.15 9.50 21.25
CA ASP A 296 -7.54 8.95 22.47
C ASP A 296 -6.34 8.04 22.15
N LEU A 297 -5.31 8.13 22.99
CA LEU A 297 -4.14 7.26 22.99
C LEU A 297 -4.08 6.38 24.25
N THR A 298 -5.07 6.46 25.14
CA THR A 298 -5.15 5.62 26.37
C THR A 298 -5.03 4.12 26.09
N PRO A 299 -5.62 3.53 25.03
CA PRO A 299 -5.43 2.10 24.71
C PRO A 299 -3.97 1.68 24.48
N ILE A 300 -3.12 2.57 23.96
CA ILE A 300 -1.69 2.32 23.70
C ILE A 300 -0.79 2.84 24.84
N ALA A 301 -1.34 3.23 25.99
CA ALA A 301 -0.60 3.89 27.07
C ALA A 301 0.48 3.00 27.74
N GLY A 302 0.40 1.68 27.57
CA GLY A 302 1.42 0.74 28.05
C GLY A 302 2.63 0.57 27.12
N PHE A 303 2.63 1.17 25.92
CA PHE A 303 3.60 0.83 24.87
C PHE A 303 4.90 1.64 24.96
N THR A 304 6.00 1.00 24.58
CA THR A 304 7.36 1.58 24.60
C THR A 304 7.91 1.66 23.19
N PHE A 305 7.57 2.73 22.48
CA PHE A 305 8.04 2.98 21.13
C PHE A 305 9.54 3.32 21.14
N THR A 306 10.32 2.64 20.30
CA THR A 306 11.75 2.94 20.19
C THR A 306 11.96 4.20 19.35
N ARG A 307 12.94 5.05 19.69
CA ARG A 307 13.38 6.10 18.75
C ARG A 307 14.10 5.41 17.60
N ASN A 308 13.85 5.85 16.37
CA ASN A 308 14.53 5.39 15.16
C ASN A 308 16.02 5.79 15.15
N SER A 309 16.85 5.11 15.96
CA SER A 309 18.29 5.37 16.07
C SER A 309 19.13 4.70 14.98
N SER A 310 18.48 3.95 14.08
CA SER A 310 19.11 3.26 12.96
C SER A 310 18.71 3.94 11.65
N ALA A 311 19.65 4.66 11.04
CA ALA A 311 19.61 5.06 9.63
C ALA A 311 19.83 3.82 8.72
N ASN A 312 18.95 2.84 8.90
CA ASN A 312 18.74 1.58 8.20
C ASN A 312 17.27 1.23 8.50
N THR A 313 16.38 2.13 8.06
CA THR A 313 14.93 1.97 8.20
C THR A 313 14.48 0.78 7.39
N LYS A 314 14.37 -0.37 8.05
CA LYS A 314 13.67 -1.56 7.52
C LYS A 314 12.15 -1.43 7.58
N THR A 315 11.68 -0.18 7.41
CA THR A 315 10.30 0.13 7.03
C THR A 315 9.90 -0.74 5.86
N ILE A 316 8.60 -0.88 5.65
CA ILE A 316 8.00 -1.88 4.77
C ILE A 316 8.22 -1.54 3.25
N THR A 317 9.09 -0.56 3.00
CA THR A 317 9.80 -0.23 1.76
C THR A 317 11.06 -1.10 1.51
N ASP A 318 11.90 -1.35 2.53
CA ASP A 318 13.19 -2.09 2.42
C ASP A 318 12.99 -3.62 2.36
N ILE A 319 12.06 -4.01 1.51
CA ILE A 319 11.95 -5.34 0.92
C ILE A 319 12.63 -5.34 -0.46
N SER A 320 12.58 -4.18 -1.14
CA SER A 320 13.28 -3.91 -2.40
C SER A 320 14.79 -3.96 -2.20
N ALA A 321 15.36 -5.17 -2.25
CA ALA A 321 16.77 -5.47 -2.04
C ALA A 321 17.66 -5.03 -3.22
N SER A 322 17.59 -3.73 -3.56
CA SER A 322 18.54 -2.89 -4.29
C SER A 322 17.86 -1.54 -4.62
N THR A 323 18.11 -0.51 -3.82
CA THR A 323 17.86 0.89 -4.21
C THR A 323 19.12 1.70 -3.95
N SER A 324 20.15 1.48 -4.76
CA SER A 324 21.43 2.20 -4.69
C SER A 324 21.28 3.62 -5.28
N LEU A 325 20.61 4.51 -4.54
CA LEU A 325 20.47 5.92 -4.90
C LEU A 325 21.76 6.69 -4.57
N SER A 326 22.56 7.01 -5.58
CA SER A 326 23.74 7.87 -5.42
C SER A 326 24.02 8.80 -6.61
N SER A 327 23.05 9.64 -6.96
CA SER A 327 23.30 10.91 -7.66
C SER A 327 22.20 11.93 -7.34
N GLY A 328 22.59 13.17 -7.03
CA GLY A 328 21.64 14.24 -6.66
C GLY A 328 21.96 14.92 -5.33
N THR A 329 22.78 15.97 -5.37
CA THR A 329 22.96 16.87 -4.22
C THR A 329 21.73 17.74 -4.01
N GLN A 330 20.89 17.41 -3.03
CA GLN A 330 19.97 18.36 -2.42
C GLN A 330 20.31 18.58 -0.95
N THR A 331 20.78 19.79 -0.63
CA THR A 331 20.92 20.28 0.74
C THR A 331 19.58 20.80 1.24
N SER A 332 18.70 19.90 1.68
CA SER A 332 17.62 20.23 2.61
C SER A 332 18.07 19.87 4.03
N VAL A 333 17.71 20.69 5.01
CA VAL A 333 17.98 20.38 6.43
C VAL A 333 16.90 19.41 6.88
N SER A 334 17.25 18.13 7.06
CA SER A 334 16.32 17.14 7.59
C SER A 334 15.91 17.48 9.01
N GLU A 335 14.59 17.59 9.24
CA GLU A 335 14.05 17.62 10.61
C GLU A 335 14.39 16.29 11.31
N PRO A 336 14.65 16.28 12.62
CA PRO A 336 14.99 15.04 13.34
C PRO A 336 13.80 14.08 13.31
N GLU A 337 14.06 12.85 12.86
CA GLU A 337 13.10 11.74 12.82
C GLU A 337 12.31 11.60 14.15
N PRO A 338 10.98 11.37 14.09
CA PRO A 338 10.18 11.17 15.29
C PRO A 338 10.57 9.90 16.05
N ALA A 339 9.98 9.72 17.24
CA ALA A 339 9.95 8.41 17.88
C ALA A 339 9.16 7.41 17.01
N GLY A 340 9.21 6.12 17.34
CA GLY A 340 8.42 5.08 16.70
C GLY A 340 6.89 5.26 16.77
N LEU A 341 6.39 6.35 17.36
CA LEU A 341 4.99 6.77 17.28
C LEU A 341 4.85 8.07 16.47
N THR A 342 4.03 8.06 15.41
CA THR A 342 3.58 9.26 14.69
C THR A 342 2.06 9.42 14.81
N VAL A 343 1.57 10.63 15.12
CA VAL A 343 0.15 10.91 15.37
C VAL A 343 -0.32 12.26 14.81
N GLN A 344 0.38 12.82 13.81
CA GLN A 344 0.09 14.16 13.28
C GLN A 344 -1.33 14.26 12.67
N ASN A 345 -1.92 15.46 12.62
CA ASN A 345 -3.20 15.73 11.93
C ASN A 345 -4.42 14.88 12.40
N ASN A 346 -4.37 14.37 13.63
CA ASN A 346 -5.46 13.69 14.33
C ASN A 346 -6.29 14.67 15.19
N TYR A 347 -7.34 14.17 15.83
CA TYR A 347 -8.29 14.93 16.66
C TYR A 347 -8.03 14.70 18.16
N LEU A 348 -6.76 14.65 18.57
CA LEU A 348 -6.33 14.23 19.90
C LEU A 348 -6.85 15.12 21.05
N ASP A 349 -7.32 14.51 22.13
CA ASP A 349 -7.63 15.20 23.39
C ASP A 349 -6.33 15.67 24.07
N VAL A 350 -5.86 16.85 23.67
CA VAL A 350 -4.66 17.52 24.23
C VAL A 350 -4.99 18.47 25.38
N ALA A 351 -6.13 18.27 26.08
CA ALA A 351 -6.49 19.07 27.24
C ALA A 351 -5.41 19.02 28.32
N SER A 352 -5.24 20.12 29.07
CA SER A 352 -4.23 20.21 30.13
C SER A 352 -4.51 19.21 31.24
N GLY A 353 -3.83 18.07 31.19
CA GLY A 353 -3.96 16.97 32.15
C GLY A 353 -4.83 15.80 31.72
N SER A 354 -5.30 15.73 30.46
CA SER A 354 -5.87 14.49 29.88
C SER A 354 -4.85 13.37 29.84
N ASP A 355 -5.28 12.11 29.82
CA ASP A 355 -4.36 10.97 29.77
C ASP A 355 -3.64 10.86 28.42
N THR A 356 -4.30 11.22 27.31
CA THR A 356 -3.63 11.44 26.02
C THR A 356 -2.52 12.50 26.10
N MET A 357 -2.75 13.65 26.76
CA MET A 357 -1.71 14.69 26.90
C MET A 357 -0.60 14.28 27.89
N ARG A 358 -0.90 13.47 28.91
CA ARG A 358 0.11 12.86 29.79
C ARG A 358 1.00 11.90 28.99
N LEU A 359 0.39 11.02 28.18
CA LEU A 359 1.10 10.03 27.40
C LEU A 359 1.99 10.68 26.33
N LEU A 360 1.50 11.69 25.60
CA LEU A 360 2.30 12.48 24.64
C LEU A 360 3.55 13.10 25.30
N ASN A 361 3.44 13.54 26.56
CA ASN A 361 4.60 14.01 27.32
C ASN A 361 5.53 12.88 27.76
N GLN A 362 5.02 11.73 28.18
CA GLN A 362 5.80 10.56 28.62
C GLN A 362 6.59 9.92 27.47
N MET A 363 5.96 9.73 26.31
CA MET A 363 6.58 9.18 25.10
C MET A 363 7.60 10.13 24.45
N ASN A 364 7.81 11.32 25.02
CA ASN A 364 8.74 12.35 24.56
C ASN A 364 8.53 12.77 23.09
N VAL A 365 7.28 12.70 22.62
CA VAL A 365 6.85 13.17 21.28
C VAL A 365 6.82 14.69 21.31
N ARG A 366 7.95 15.32 20.99
CA ARG A 366 8.15 16.77 21.11
C ARG A 366 8.68 17.41 19.82
N GLU A 367 8.26 18.66 19.62
CA GLU A 367 8.69 19.61 18.60
C GLU A 367 8.31 19.35 17.13
N GLN A 368 7.67 18.22 16.79
CA GLN A 368 6.78 18.23 15.62
C GLN A 368 5.62 19.20 15.89
N LYS A 369 5.35 20.11 14.94
CA LYS A 369 4.36 21.20 15.06
C LYS A 369 3.03 20.62 15.55
N ARG A 370 2.54 21.11 16.69
CA ARG A 370 1.23 20.72 17.25
C ARG A 370 0.17 20.99 16.19
N THR A 371 -0.30 19.93 15.56
CA THR A 371 -1.04 20.00 14.29
C THR A 371 -2.47 20.48 14.54
N PRO A 372 -3.17 20.98 13.50
CA PRO A 372 -4.47 21.61 13.68
C PRO A 372 -5.44 20.69 14.41
N GLN A 373 -5.91 21.15 15.57
CA GLN A 373 -7.02 20.55 16.30
C GLN A 373 -8.26 20.70 15.43
N GLY A 374 -8.65 19.66 14.69
CA GLY A 374 -9.93 19.64 14.02
C GLY A 374 -11.05 19.74 15.07
N ASN A 375 -12.08 20.54 14.82
CA ASN A 375 -13.22 20.55 15.74
C ASN A 375 -13.87 19.16 15.69
N PHE A 376 -13.97 18.54 16.85
CA PHE A 376 -14.77 17.35 17.06
C PHE A 376 -15.58 17.51 18.34
N GLN A 377 -16.74 16.86 18.36
CA GLN A 377 -17.56 16.73 19.56
C GLN A 377 -17.43 15.31 20.10
N ARG A 378 -17.22 15.18 21.40
CA ARG A 378 -17.26 13.90 22.14
C ARG A 378 -18.41 13.95 23.13
N LEU A 379 -19.38 13.07 22.97
CA LEU A 379 -20.49 12.87 23.90
C LEU A 379 -20.47 11.40 24.39
N VAL A 380 -21.09 11.09 25.52
CA VAL A 380 -21.16 9.71 26.04
C VAL A 380 -22.61 9.40 26.42
N GLU A 381 -23.08 8.19 26.10
CA GLU A 381 -24.42 7.73 26.47
C GLU A 381 -24.66 7.86 27.99
N GLY A 382 -25.77 8.50 28.39
CA GLY A 382 -26.10 8.73 29.80
C GLY A 382 -25.28 9.81 30.51
N SER A 383 -24.26 10.39 29.87
CA SER A 383 -23.46 11.50 30.42
C SER A 383 -24.09 12.87 30.16
N THR A 384 -24.15 13.70 31.20
CA THR A 384 -24.46 15.15 31.06
C THR A 384 -23.20 16.00 30.86
N THR A 385 -22.07 15.39 30.48
CA THR A 385 -20.84 16.08 30.08
C THR A 385 -20.48 15.70 28.66
N ALA A 386 -20.33 16.71 27.80
CA ALA A 386 -19.76 16.60 26.46
C ALA A 386 -18.46 17.40 26.38
N TYR A 387 -17.71 17.20 25.30
CA TYR A 387 -16.48 17.95 25.00
C TYR A 387 -16.53 18.44 23.56
N VAL A 388 -15.93 19.60 23.31
CA VAL A 388 -15.67 20.11 21.96
C VAL A 388 -14.20 20.51 21.90
N GLY A 389 -13.42 19.76 21.13
CA GLY A 389 -11.96 19.75 21.29
C GLY A 389 -11.58 19.36 22.73
N ASP A 390 -10.74 20.19 23.36
CA ASP A 390 -10.26 19.99 24.74
C ASP A 390 -11.25 20.46 25.82
N ARG A 391 -12.29 21.22 25.45
CA ARG A 391 -13.16 21.93 26.39
C ARG A 391 -14.40 21.13 26.75
N ALA A 392 -14.58 20.88 28.05
CA ALA A 392 -15.78 20.28 28.61
C ALA A 392 -16.98 21.27 28.65
N TYR A 393 -18.17 20.75 28.40
CA TYR A 393 -19.47 21.44 28.46
C TYR A 393 -20.48 20.61 29.25
N ALA A 394 -21.23 21.27 30.12
CA ALA A 394 -22.38 20.66 30.80
C ALA A 394 -23.59 20.66 29.86
N LEU A 395 -24.17 19.48 29.64
CA LEU A 395 -25.43 19.29 28.93
C LEU A 395 -26.60 19.35 29.92
N GLU A 396 -27.73 19.93 29.50
CA GLU A 396 -28.97 19.89 30.29
C GLU A 396 -29.59 18.48 30.33
N THR A 397 -29.31 17.66 29.31
CA THR A 397 -29.83 16.28 29.14
C THR A 397 -28.79 15.42 28.41
N ALA A 398 -28.73 14.13 28.73
CA ALA A 398 -27.73 13.22 28.19
C ALA A 398 -28.14 12.58 26.85
N PRO A 399 -27.18 12.21 25.98
CA PRO A 399 -27.43 11.31 24.85
C PRO A 399 -27.95 9.95 25.33
N PHE A 400 -28.70 9.25 24.49
CA PHE A 400 -29.24 7.91 24.79
C PHE A 400 -29.37 7.06 23.52
N ILE A 401 -29.55 5.75 23.68
CA ILE A 401 -29.92 4.84 22.60
C ILE A 401 -31.41 4.47 22.77
N ASP A 402 -32.16 4.52 21.68
CA ASP A 402 -33.57 4.09 21.61
C ASP A 402 -33.84 3.38 20.28
N GLU A 403 -34.52 2.24 20.30
CA GLU A 403 -34.66 1.29 19.17
C GLU A 403 -33.36 1.02 18.37
N GLY A 404 -32.20 1.00 19.06
CA GLY A 404 -30.89 0.82 18.43
C GLY A 404 -30.33 2.07 17.73
N ARG A 405 -30.96 3.23 17.90
CA ARG A 405 -30.53 4.53 17.36
C ARG A 405 -29.99 5.43 18.45
N THR A 406 -28.78 5.95 18.24
CA THR A 406 -28.14 6.91 19.14
C THR A 406 -28.73 8.31 18.91
N TYR A 407 -29.41 8.83 19.92
CA TYR A 407 -29.97 10.17 19.95
C TYR A 407 -29.06 11.13 20.72
N VAL A 408 -28.80 12.29 20.11
CA VAL A 408 -27.99 13.37 20.70
C VAL A 408 -28.83 14.63 20.95
N PRO A 409 -28.49 15.46 21.95
CA PRO A 409 -29.20 16.72 22.21
C PRO A 409 -29.03 17.67 21.01
N LEU A 410 -30.11 17.90 20.26
CA LEU A 410 -30.07 18.53 18.94
C LEU A 410 -29.46 19.93 19.00
N ARG A 411 -29.91 20.76 19.94
CA ARG A 411 -29.44 22.15 20.08
C ARG A 411 -27.93 22.21 20.26
N PHE A 412 -27.39 21.45 21.20
CA PHE A 412 -25.95 21.43 21.48
C PHE A 412 -25.16 21.03 20.22
N VAL A 413 -25.52 19.89 19.61
CA VAL A 413 -24.74 19.35 18.50
C VAL A 413 -24.77 20.27 17.27
N SER A 414 -25.94 20.82 16.92
CA SER A 414 -26.06 21.76 15.80
C SER A 414 -25.36 23.10 16.07
N GLU A 415 -25.49 23.68 17.27
CA GLU A 415 -24.84 24.97 17.59
C GLU A 415 -23.30 24.86 17.61
N GLN A 416 -22.76 23.71 18.02
CA GLN A 416 -21.31 23.45 17.93
C GLN A 416 -20.81 23.18 16.48
N LEU A 417 -21.71 22.96 15.52
CA LEU A 417 -21.41 22.92 14.07
C LEU A 417 -21.73 24.27 13.39
N ASN A 418 -21.81 25.37 14.14
CA ASN A 418 -22.16 26.71 13.67
C ASN A 418 -23.56 26.83 13.04
N ALA A 419 -24.47 25.88 13.30
CA ALA A 419 -25.86 25.95 12.86
C ALA A 419 -26.75 26.65 13.90
N SER A 420 -27.70 27.45 13.45
CA SER A 420 -28.72 28.05 14.32
C SER A 420 -29.94 27.14 14.46
N VAL A 421 -30.52 27.05 15.67
CA VAL A 421 -31.65 26.15 15.98
C VAL A 421 -32.82 26.94 16.56
N ASN A 422 -33.91 27.06 15.79
CA ASN A 422 -35.15 27.71 16.18
C ASN A 422 -36.24 26.67 16.51
N TRP A 423 -37.13 26.99 17.44
CA TRP A 423 -38.23 26.11 17.86
C TRP A 423 -39.56 26.83 17.71
N ASN A 424 -40.50 26.21 17.00
CA ASN A 424 -41.89 26.65 16.90
C ASN A 424 -42.78 25.78 17.81
N PRO A 425 -43.29 26.32 18.94
CA PRO A 425 -44.10 25.54 19.88
C PRO A 425 -45.49 25.20 19.33
N ASP A 426 -46.04 26.02 18.43
CA ASP A 426 -47.42 25.86 17.92
C ASP A 426 -47.52 24.72 16.89
N THR A 427 -46.46 24.52 16.09
CA THR A 427 -46.37 23.43 15.10
C THR A 427 -45.53 22.24 15.57
N GLN A 428 -44.89 22.35 16.74
CA GLN A 428 -43.88 21.40 17.24
C GLN A 428 -42.74 21.14 16.23
N GLU A 429 -42.30 22.20 15.54
CA GLU A 429 -41.27 22.15 14.50
C GLU A 429 -39.95 22.73 14.99
N VAL A 430 -38.84 22.01 14.76
CA VAL A 430 -37.50 22.58 14.83
C VAL A 430 -37.09 23.04 13.43
N GLN A 431 -36.62 24.28 13.32
CA GLN A 431 -35.90 24.77 12.15
C GLN A 431 -34.41 24.83 12.47
N ILE A 432 -33.57 24.25 11.61
CA ILE A 432 -32.11 24.32 11.72
C ILE A 432 -31.58 25.01 10.47
N VAL A 433 -30.66 25.97 10.63
CA VAL A 433 -30.04 26.68 9.50
C VAL A 433 -28.52 26.67 9.63
N GLN A 434 -27.83 26.09 8.65
CA GLN A 434 -26.37 26.05 8.54
C GLN A 434 -25.97 26.38 7.09
N ASN A 435 -24.99 27.28 6.89
CA ASN A 435 -24.38 27.59 5.59
C ASN A 435 -25.34 27.97 4.43
N GLY A 436 -26.59 28.32 4.74
CA GLY A 436 -27.65 28.63 3.79
C GLY A 436 -28.74 27.55 3.66
N THR A 437 -28.41 26.29 3.97
CA THR A 437 -29.38 25.19 4.00
C THR A 437 -30.31 25.30 5.20
N VAL A 438 -31.61 25.11 4.96
CA VAL A 438 -32.70 25.19 5.92
C VAL A 438 -33.37 23.84 6.06
N VAL A 439 -33.18 23.21 7.22
CA VAL A 439 -33.93 22.04 7.67
C VAL A 439 -35.18 22.50 8.43
N ARG A 440 -36.33 21.87 8.19
CA ARG A 440 -37.52 21.96 9.05
C ARG A 440 -38.05 20.57 9.38
N TRP A 441 -38.19 20.26 10.67
CA TRP A 441 -38.56 18.93 11.15
C TRP A 441 -39.55 18.99 12.32
N THR A 442 -40.75 18.43 12.12
CA THR A 442 -41.77 18.24 13.17
C THR A 442 -41.43 17.06 14.09
N VAL A 443 -41.60 17.24 15.39
CA VAL A 443 -41.44 16.18 16.41
C VAL A 443 -42.30 14.95 16.07
N GLY A 444 -41.74 13.75 16.22
CA GLY A 444 -42.41 12.47 15.97
C GLY A 444 -42.59 12.11 14.49
N ASN A 445 -42.34 13.03 13.56
CA ASN A 445 -42.40 12.75 12.13
C ASN A 445 -41.08 12.14 11.63
N LYS A 446 -41.13 11.20 10.68
CA LYS A 446 -39.96 10.70 9.95
C LYS A 446 -39.66 11.47 8.66
N GLN A 447 -40.61 12.28 8.21
CA GLN A 447 -40.41 13.22 7.11
C GLN A 447 -39.75 14.51 7.63
N VAL A 448 -38.76 14.99 6.90
CA VAL A 448 -38.02 16.22 7.16
C VAL A 448 -37.91 17.02 5.86
N LEU A 449 -38.08 18.34 5.92
CA LEU A 449 -37.89 19.21 4.77
C LEU A 449 -36.47 19.78 4.83
N VAL A 450 -35.76 19.71 3.71
CA VAL A 450 -34.41 20.26 3.53
C VAL A 450 -34.43 21.08 2.25
N ASP A 451 -34.23 22.40 2.36
CA ASP A 451 -34.32 23.35 1.24
C ASP A 451 -35.59 23.13 0.39
N ASP A 452 -36.73 23.07 1.11
CA ASP A 452 -38.09 22.78 0.65
C ASP A 452 -38.30 21.43 -0.06
N THR A 453 -37.26 20.59 -0.15
CA THR A 453 -37.34 19.21 -0.65
C THR A 453 -37.68 18.25 0.48
N LEU A 454 -38.57 17.28 0.23
CA LEU A 454 -38.98 16.27 1.22
C LEU A 454 -37.99 15.10 1.26
N ALA A 455 -37.32 14.91 2.41
CA ALA A 455 -36.53 13.72 2.71
C ALA A 455 -37.24 12.85 3.77
N ILE A 456 -36.87 11.57 3.83
CA ILE A 456 -37.38 10.60 4.81
C ILE A 456 -36.19 10.08 5.61
N ASN A 457 -36.16 10.36 6.91
CA ASN A 457 -35.18 9.77 7.82
C ASN A 457 -35.69 8.42 8.37
N ASP A 458 -34.77 7.54 8.78
CA ASP A 458 -35.14 6.22 9.27
C ASP A 458 -35.66 6.23 10.72
N ALA A 459 -35.39 7.29 11.48
CA ALA A 459 -35.95 7.57 12.81
C ALA A 459 -36.46 9.03 12.94
N PRO A 460 -37.44 9.33 13.81
CA PRO A 460 -38.00 10.67 13.94
C PRO A 460 -37.16 11.57 14.86
N LEU A 461 -37.38 12.88 14.79
CA LEU A 461 -36.94 13.82 15.84
C LEU A 461 -37.80 13.62 17.10
N LEU A 462 -37.17 13.44 18.26
CA LEU A 462 -37.85 13.17 19.54
C LEU A 462 -37.83 14.39 20.47
N MET A 463 -38.80 14.44 21.39
CA MET A 463 -38.79 15.34 22.54
C MET A 463 -38.70 14.53 23.83
N LYS A 464 -37.73 14.85 24.69
CA LYS A 464 -37.50 14.19 25.98
C LYS A 464 -37.12 15.25 27.01
N ASP A 465 -37.77 15.23 28.16
CA ASP A 465 -37.55 16.18 29.27
C ASP A 465 -37.58 17.67 28.84
N GLY A 466 -38.44 17.98 27.86
CA GLY A 466 -38.58 19.33 27.28
C GLY A 466 -37.47 19.75 26.31
N LYS A 467 -36.58 18.83 25.90
CA LYS A 467 -35.48 19.08 24.96
C LYS A 467 -35.63 18.24 23.69
N ALA A 468 -35.19 18.81 22.57
CA ALA A 468 -35.21 18.14 21.27
C ALA A 468 -33.99 17.23 21.10
N PHE A 469 -34.23 16.02 20.61
CA PHE A 469 -33.25 14.99 20.35
C PHE A 469 -33.34 14.54 18.89
N VAL A 470 -32.17 14.36 18.27
CA VAL A 470 -32.07 14.00 16.86
C VAL A 470 -31.25 12.71 16.71
N PRO A 471 -31.56 11.83 15.75
CA PRO A 471 -30.72 10.69 15.46
C PRO A 471 -29.34 11.15 14.99
N VAL A 472 -28.30 10.81 15.75
CA VAL A 472 -26.99 10.34 15.22
C VAL A 472 -26.66 10.72 13.77
N ARG A 473 -27.04 9.77 12.91
CA ARG A 473 -26.91 9.76 11.45
C ARG A 473 -27.35 11.04 10.73
N PHE A 474 -28.42 11.70 11.16
CA PHE A 474 -28.92 12.91 10.51
C PHE A 474 -27.92 14.07 10.59
N ILE A 475 -27.16 14.18 11.69
CA ILE A 475 -26.10 15.18 11.85
C ILE A 475 -24.99 14.95 10.81
N SER A 476 -24.64 13.69 10.55
CA SER A 476 -23.67 13.31 9.52
C SER A 476 -24.16 13.69 8.12
N GLU A 477 -25.40 13.30 7.80
CA GLU A 477 -26.00 13.46 6.47
C GLU A 477 -26.27 14.92 6.08
N GLN A 478 -26.55 15.81 7.04
CA GLN A 478 -26.94 17.21 6.74
C GLN A 478 -25.84 18.24 6.96
N PHE A 479 -24.88 18.00 7.86
CA PHE A 479 -23.92 19.03 8.30
C PHE A 479 -22.46 18.73 7.92
N ASN A 480 -22.24 17.83 6.96
CA ASN A 480 -20.91 17.43 6.46
C ASN A 480 -19.95 16.97 7.60
N THR A 481 -20.41 16.00 8.40
CA THR A 481 -19.62 15.42 9.49
C THR A 481 -19.50 13.91 9.35
N THR A 482 -18.36 13.34 9.76
CA THR A 482 -18.27 11.91 10.05
C THR A 482 -18.72 11.68 11.49
N VAL A 483 -19.51 10.64 11.72
CA VAL A 483 -19.95 10.26 13.06
C VAL A 483 -19.52 8.84 13.35
N ALA A 484 -18.89 8.64 14.51
CA ALA A 484 -18.45 7.35 14.99
C ALA A 484 -19.04 7.03 16.37
N TYR A 485 -19.15 5.74 16.69
CA TYR A 485 -19.58 5.25 17.99
C TYR A 485 -18.62 4.16 18.49
N ILE A 486 -17.98 4.40 19.64
CA ILE A 486 -17.09 3.45 20.30
C ILE A 486 -17.90 2.69 21.35
N GLY A 487 -18.15 1.40 21.08
CA GLY A 487 -19.04 0.57 21.90
C GLY A 487 -18.53 0.28 23.31
N SER A 488 -17.21 0.12 23.48
CA SER A 488 -16.57 -0.15 24.79
C SER A 488 -16.79 0.98 25.80
N SER A 489 -16.67 2.23 25.35
CA SER A 489 -16.80 3.44 26.16
C SER A 489 -18.17 4.15 26.04
N LYS A 490 -19.07 3.62 25.20
CA LYS A 490 -20.36 4.25 24.82
C LYS A 490 -20.20 5.69 24.29
N THR A 491 -19.08 5.96 23.61
CA THR A 491 -18.70 7.31 23.17
C THR A 491 -19.23 7.60 21.78
N ILE A 492 -19.91 8.72 21.62
CA ILE A 492 -20.30 9.33 20.34
C ILE A 492 -19.22 10.35 19.96
N LEU A 493 -18.68 10.23 18.76
CA LEU A 493 -17.73 11.18 18.18
C LEU A 493 -18.35 11.81 16.93
N ILE A 494 -18.22 13.12 16.78
CA ILE A 494 -18.72 13.88 15.62
C ILE A 494 -17.55 14.73 15.12
N PHE A 495 -17.00 14.39 13.96
CA PHE A 495 -15.86 15.06 13.35
C PHE A 495 -16.33 15.99 12.23
N GLU A 496 -15.89 17.24 12.22
CA GLU A 496 -15.99 18.07 11.01
C GLU A 496 -15.17 17.42 9.89
N ASN A 497 -15.79 17.16 8.73
CA ASN A 497 -15.08 16.64 7.57
C ASN A 497 -14.09 17.72 7.10
N LYS A 498 -12.79 17.39 7.09
CA LYS A 498 -11.74 18.26 6.55
C LYS A 498 -12.15 18.70 5.14
N ALA A 499 -12.26 20.00 4.91
CA ALA A 499 -12.56 20.54 3.60
C ALA A 499 -11.56 19.98 2.58
N GLN A 500 -12.05 19.49 1.44
CA GLN A 500 -11.16 19.07 0.35
C GLN A 500 -10.33 20.28 -0.06
N ALA A 501 -9.02 20.21 0.15
CA ALA A 501 -8.11 21.17 -0.46
C ALA A 501 -8.23 20.98 -1.97
N GLU A 502 -8.56 22.05 -2.71
CA GLU A 502 -8.61 22.00 -4.16
C GLU A 502 -7.25 21.49 -4.69
N ASN A 503 -7.28 20.58 -5.66
CA ASN A 503 -6.10 19.85 -6.14
C ASN A 503 -5.09 20.77 -6.85
N VAL A 504 -4.26 21.46 -6.07
CA VAL A 504 -3.07 22.17 -6.55
C VAL A 504 -1.90 21.18 -6.58
N GLN A 505 -1.86 20.36 -7.65
CA GLN A 505 -0.62 19.71 -8.06
C GLN A 505 0.41 20.78 -8.46
N PRO A 506 1.69 20.51 -8.18
CA PRO A 506 2.74 20.44 -9.19
C PRO A 506 2.99 18.99 -9.65
#